data_AF-G8NSK5-F1
#
_entry.id   AF-G8NSK5-F1
#
_cell.length_a   1.000
_cell.length_b   1.000
_cell.length_c   1.000
_cell.angle_alpha   90.00
_cell.angle_beta   90.00
_cell.angle_gamma   90.00
#
_symmetry.space_group_name_H-M   'P 1'
#
loop_
_entity.id
_entity.type
_entity.pdbx_description
1 polymer ?
#
loop_
_entity_poly.entity_id
_entity_poly.type
_entity_poly.pdbx_seq_one_letter_code
_entity_poly.pdbx_strand_id
1 'polypeptide(L)'
;MLSLRISASSGVPVYLQLEQQIKQAIASGVLHAGDPLPSTRRTAADLRINPNTVARAFQNLEREGIIRTVPGGGTFVASLTALGPGLLKAEKLRRLRPHVAQLAVEASQLRLSSADLHKLLDSELQELEQSRRTHASPSSEDPAGNP
;
A
#
# COMPACT_ATOMS: atom_id res chain seq x y z
N MET A 1 5.11 -8.76 10.64
CA MET A 1 6.18 -8.05 11.38
C MET A 1 7.00 -7.22 10.39
N LEU A 2 7.22 -5.93 10.67
CA LEU A 2 8.02 -5.05 9.83
C LEU A 2 9.49 -5.49 9.83
N SER A 3 10.02 -5.87 8.67
CA SER A 3 11.42 -6.27 8.49
C SER A 3 12.14 -5.25 7.63
N LEU A 4 13.01 -4.45 8.24
CA LEU A 4 13.80 -3.41 7.57
C LEU A 4 15.24 -3.91 7.35
N ARG A 5 15.85 -3.56 6.21
CA ARG A 5 17.23 -3.94 5.86
C ARG A 5 17.95 -2.78 5.17
N ILE A 6 19.21 -2.53 5.50
CA ILE A 6 20.00 -1.45 4.89
C ILE A 6 21.19 -2.04 4.13
N SER A 7 21.45 -1.52 2.93
CA SER A 7 22.66 -1.84 2.17
C SER A 7 23.47 -0.57 1.90
N ALA A 8 24.60 -0.43 2.59
CA ALA A 8 25.51 0.71 2.39
C ALA A 8 26.21 0.70 1.02
N SER A 9 26.31 -0.46 0.37
CA SER A 9 26.95 -0.63 -0.95
C SER A 9 26.00 -0.38 -2.13
N SER A 10 24.72 -0.13 -1.88
CA SER A 10 23.70 0.03 -2.93
C SER A 10 23.84 1.31 -3.78
N GLY A 11 24.69 2.26 -3.36
CA GLY A 11 24.76 3.60 -3.96
C GLY A 11 23.59 4.53 -3.60
N VAL A 12 22.55 4.01 -2.93
CA VAL A 12 21.41 4.79 -2.44
C VAL A 12 21.68 5.27 -1.01
N PRO A 13 21.47 6.56 -0.67
CA PRO A 13 21.57 7.03 0.70
C PRO A 13 20.71 6.22 1.68
N VAL A 14 21.27 5.87 2.84
CA VAL A 14 20.62 5.00 3.85
C VAL A 14 19.26 5.54 4.31
N TYR A 15 19.14 6.85 4.50
CA TYR A 15 17.87 7.45 4.92
C TYR A 15 16.78 7.26 3.87
N LEU A 16 17.12 7.36 2.57
CA LEU A 16 16.17 7.10 1.47
C LEU A 16 15.77 5.63 1.40
N GLN A 17 16.69 4.70 1.63
CA GLN A 17 16.37 3.27 1.69
C GLN A 17 15.36 2.97 2.79
N LEU A 18 15.52 3.60 3.95
CA LEU A 18 14.61 3.46 5.09
C LEU A 18 13.22 4.05 4.76
N GLU A 19 13.17 5.25 4.19
CA GLU A 19 11.92 5.88 3.75
C GLU A 19 11.18 4.99 2.76
N GLN A 20 11.87 4.48 1.73
CA GLN A 20 11.29 3.63 0.70
C GLN A 20 10.71 2.35 1.28
N GLN A 21 11.40 1.69 2.21
CA GLN A 21 10.90 0.47 2.82
C GLN A 21 9.67 0.69 3.69
N ILE A 22 9.61 1.80 4.45
CA ILE A 22 8.43 2.13 5.24
C ILE A 22 7.24 2.43 4.31
N LYS A 23 7.45 3.22 3.25
CA LYS A 23 6.41 3.51 2.25
C LYS A 23 5.91 2.24 1.56
N GLN A 24 6.81 1.31 1.23
CA GLN A 24 6.45 0.00 0.66
C GLN A 24 5.70 -0.88 1.65
N ALA A 25 6.09 -0.91 2.93
CA ALA A 25 5.39 -1.66 3.96
C ALA A 25 3.95 -1.15 4.15
N ILE A 26 3.75 0.17 4.11
CA ILE A 26 2.41 0.79 4.16
C ILE A 26 1.64 0.46 2.89
N ALA A 27 2.21 0.71 1.71
CA ALA A 27 1.54 0.42 0.44
C ALA A 27 1.12 -1.06 0.36
N SER A 28 1.98 -1.96 0.84
CA SER A 28 1.76 -3.41 0.83
C SER A 28 0.82 -3.91 1.91
N GLY A 29 0.37 -3.04 2.81
CA GLY A 29 -0.59 -3.40 3.87
C GLY A 29 0.05 -4.23 4.98
N VAL A 30 1.38 -4.26 5.05
CA VAL A 30 2.11 -4.76 6.22
C VAL A 30 1.97 -3.79 7.38
N LEU A 31 1.83 -2.49 7.08
CA LEU A 31 1.52 -1.44 8.03
C LEU A 31 0.23 -0.73 7.62
N HIS A 32 -0.63 -0.47 8.59
CA HIS A 32 -1.90 0.25 8.45
C HIS A 32 -1.83 1.60 9.14
N ALA A 33 -2.73 2.51 8.78
CA ALA A 33 -2.89 3.76 9.49
C ALA A 33 -3.19 3.49 10.98
N GLY A 34 -2.48 4.19 11.87
CA GLY A 34 -2.53 3.97 13.30
C GLY A 34 -1.52 2.97 13.85
N ASP A 35 -0.87 2.15 13.01
CA ASP A 35 0.13 1.19 13.49
C ASP A 35 1.35 1.91 14.08
N PRO A 36 1.87 1.44 15.22
CA PRO A 36 3.06 2.01 15.83
C PRO A 36 4.31 1.62 15.03
N LEU A 37 5.19 2.60 14.81
CA LEU A 37 6.54 2.40 14.32
C LEU A 37 7.52 2.29 15.50
N PRO A 38 8.62 1.51 15.36
CA PRO A 38 9.65 1.49 16.38
C PRO A 38 10.27 2.90 16.53
N SER A 39 10.70 3.23 17.75
CA SER A 39 11.35 4.52 18.00
C SER A 39 12.61 4.70 17.16
N THR A 40 13.03 5.95 16.93
CA THR A 40 14.28 6.27 16.22
C THR A 40 15.47 5.51 16.79
N ARG A 41 15.58 5.47 18.12
CA ARG A 41 16.67 4.77 18.83
C ARG A 41 16.62 3.26 18.63
N ARG A 42 15.43 2.65 18.69
CA ARG A 42 15.26 1.21 18.46
C ARG A 42 15.56 0.84 17.01
N THR A 43 14.99 1.57 16.06
CA THR A 43 15.23 1.37 14.62
C THR A 43 16.73 1.49 14.30
N ALA A 44 17.42 2.48 14.86
CA ALA A 44 18.86 2.66 14.69
C ALA A 44 19.67 1.47 15.25
N ALA A 45 19.27 0.95 16.42
CA ALA A 45 19.92 -0.20 17.03
C ALA A 45 19.68 -1.49 16.22
N ASP A 46 18.44 -1.75 15.82
CA ASP A 46 18.03 -2.93 15.06
C ASP A 46 18.73 -2.97 13.68
N LEU A 47 18.89 -1.81 13.04
CA LEU A 47 19.54 -1.67 11.74
C LEU A 47 21.05 -1.41 11.82
N ARG A 48 21.60 -1.18 13.01
CA ARG A 48 22.99 -0.76 13.26
C ARG A 48 23.43 0.44 12.42
N ILE A 49 22.58 1.47 12.35
CA ILE A 49 22.84 2.72 11.60
C ILE A 49 22.83 3.93 12.53
N ASN A 50 23.34 5.07 12.04
CA ASN A 50 23.38 6.31 12.80
C ASN A 50 21.94 6.78 13.15
N PRO A 51 21.62 7.05 14.44
CA PRO A 51 20.32 7.56 14.86
C PRO A 51 19.87 8.83 14.13
N ASN A 52 20.80 9.71 13.75
CA ASN A 52 20.49 10.92 12.99
C ASN A 52 19.98 10.60 11.57
N THR A 53 20.44 9.49 10.98
CA THR A 53 19.96 9.01 9.68
C THR A 53 18.51 8.53 9.77
N VAL A 54 18.16 7.82 10.85
CA VAL A 54 16.77 7.41 11.13
C VAL A 54 15.90 8.63 11.40
N ALA A 55 16.38 9.57 12.23
CA ALA A 55 15.66 10.80 12.53
C ALA A 55 15.34 11.58 11.25
N ARG A 56 16.32 11.72 10.36
CA ARG A 56 16.12 12.37 9.04
C ARG A 56 15.05 11.66 8.21
N ALA A 57 15.08 10.33 8.14
CA ALA A 57 14.08 9.57 7.40
C ALA A 57 12.68 9.77 7.99
N PHE A 58 12.53 9.71 9.32
CA PHE A 58 11.25 9.89 9.99
C PHE A 58 10.71 11.31 9.82
N GLN A 59 11.56 12.33 9.94
CA GLN A 59 11.18 13.73 9.68
C GLN A 59 10.69 13.94 8.24
N ASN A 60 11.33 13.32 7.26
CA ASN A 60 10.89 13.39 5.88
C ASN A 60 9.52 12.72 5.68
N LEU A 61 9.33 11.52 6.23
CA LEU A 61 8.04 10.81 6.18
C LEU A 61 6.93 11.56 6.89
N GLU A 62 7.25 12.23 8.00
CA GLU A 62 6.30 13.04 8.76
C GLU A 62 5.90 14.29 7.98
N ARG A 63 6.86 14.97 7.33
CA ARG A 63 6.59 16.10 6.43
C ARG A 63 5.72 15.69 5.23
N GLU A 64 5.87 14.46 4.75
CA GLU A 64 5.03 13.90 3.70
C GLU A 64 3.64 13.46 4.20
N GLY A 65 3.38 13.50 5.51
CA GLY A 65 2.10 13.06 6.11
C GLY A 65 1.92 11.54 6.12
N ILE A 66 3.00 10.77 5.94
CA ILE A 66 2.97 9.30 5.91
C ILE A 66 3.01 8.73 7.32
N ILE A 67 3.71 9.42 8.23
CA ILE A 67 3.77 9.10 9.65
C ILE A 67 3.44 10.33 10.48
N ARG A 68 3.13 10.14 11.76
CA ARG A 68 2.96 11.19 12.76
C ARG A 68 3.66 10.80 14.05
N THR A 69 4.31 11.76 14.70
CA THR A 69 4.94 11.56 16.00
C THR A 69 4.12 12.27 17.08
N VAL A 70 3.77 11.52 18.13
CA VAL A 70 3.16 12.07 19.34
C VAL A 70 4.27 12.23 20.38
N PRO A 71 4.57 13.46 20.86
CA PRO A 71 5.55 13.66 21.92
C PRO A 71 5.24 12.80 23.14
N GLY A 72 6.19 11.96 23.57
CA GLY A 72 6.00 10.99 24.66
C GLY A 72 5.08 9.79 24.34
N GLY A 73 4.34 9.83 23.24
CA GLY A 73 3.38 8.78 22.83
C GLY A 73 3.89 7.83 21.74
N GLY A 74 4.96 8.19 21.02
CA GLY A 74 5.57 7.36 19.98
C GLY A 74 5.27 7.81 18.55
N THR A 75 5.66 7.01 17.57
CA THR A 75 5.49 7.33 16.14
C THR A 75 4.51 6.34 15.52
N PHE A 76 3.59 6.83 14.69
CA PHE A 76 2.50 6.05 14.10
C PHE A 76 2.36 6.33 12.61
N VAL A 77 1.86 5.36 11.85
CA VAL A 77 1.48 5.59 10.44
C VAL A 77 0.26 6.50 10.38
N ALA A 78 0.31 7.56 9.57
CA ALA A 78 -0.75 8.57 9.50
C ALA A 78 -1.83 8.23 8.46
N SER A 79 -1.46 8.01 7.19
CA SER A 79 -2.43 7.62 6.15
C SER A 79 -1.78 7.00 4.90
N LEU A 80 -2.51 6.09 4.26
CA LEU A 80 -2.21 5.56 2.91
C LEU A 80 -2.37 6.62 1.81
N THR A 81 -3.25 7.61 2.00
CA THR A 81 -3.50 8.68 1.00
C THR A 81 -2.32 9.63 0.83
N ALA A 82 -1.41 9.68 1.79
CA ALA A 82 -0.18 10.45 1.70
C ALA A 82 0.85 9.83 0.72
N LEU A 83 0.67 8.56 0.35
CA LEU A 83 1.53 7.93 -0.65
C LEU A 83 1.14 8.42 -2.05
N GLY A 84 2.13 8.89 -2.81
CA GLY A 84 1.90 9.34 -4.19
C GLY A 84 1.24 8.25 -5.06
N PRO A 85 0.39 8.65 -6.04
CA PRO A 85 -0.43 7.72 -6.82
C PRO A 85 0.38 6.65 -7.57
N GLY A 86 1.61 6.99 -7.98
CA GLY A 86 2.51 6.04 -8.64
C GLY A 86 2.92 4.86 -7.75
N LEU A 87 3.24 5.10 -6.47
CA LEU A 87 3.65 4.05 -5.54
C LEU A 87 2.48 3.14 -5.17
N LEU A 88 1.30 3.73 -4.95
CA LEU A 88 0.06 2.98 -4.72
C LEU A 88 -0.28 2.09 -5.92
N LYS A 89 -0.15 2.60 -7.15
CA LYS A 89 -0.39 1.81 -8.38
C LYS A 89 0.60 0.66 -8.51
N ALA A 90 1.90 0.93 -8.35
CA ALA A 90 2.94 -0.09 -8.44
C ALA A 90 2.71 -1.23 -7.44
N GLU A 91 2.29 -0.91 -6.22
CA GLU A 91 2.00 -1.92 -5.21
C GLU A 91 0.71 -2.71 -5.49
N LYS A 92 -0.36 -2.04 -5.93
CA LYS A 92 -1.59 -2.73 -6.39
C LYS A 92 -1.26 -3.75 -7.49
N LEU A 93 -0.43 -3.36 -8.46
CA LEU A 93 0.05 -4.26 -9.52
C LEU A 93 0.90 -5.39 -8.95
N ARG A 94 1.82 -5.11 -8.01
CA ARG A 94 2.64 -6.13 -7.35
C ARG A 94 1.78 -7.18 -6.63
N ARG A 95 0.74 -6.77 -5.91
CA ARG A 95 -0.21 -7.66 -5.23
C ARG A 95 -1.03 -8.50 -6.21
N LEU A 96 -1.40 -7.93 -7.36
CA LEU A 96 -2.20 -8.63 -8.35
C LEU A 96 -1.37 -9.62 -9.18
N ARG A 97 -0.06 -9.37 -9.34
CA ARG A 97 0.83 -10.15 -10.21
C ARG A 97 0.80 -11.67 -9.99
N PRO A 98 0.79 -12.23 -8.75
CA PRO A 98 0.67 -13.66 -8.55
C PRO A 98 -0.63 -14.25 -9.11
N HIS A 99 -1.73 -13.53 -8.98
CA HIS A 99 -3.05 -13.94 -9.49
C HIS A 99 -3.06 -13.93 -11.02
N VAL A 100 -2.49 -12.89 -11.64
CA VAL A 100 -2.35 -12.83 -13.11
C VAL A 100 -1.44 -13.95 -13.62
N ALA A 101 -0.36 -14.25 -12.89
CA ALA A 101 0.54 -15.34 -13.25
C ALA A 101 -0.18 -16.70 -13.18
N GLN A 102 -0.97 -16.94 -12.13
CA GLN A 102 -1.78 -18.15 -12.01
C GLN A 102 -2.79 -18.25 -13.17
N LEU A 103 -3.55 -17.18 -13.44
CA LEU A 103 -4.51 -17.12 -14.53
C LEU A 103 -3.85 -17.38 -15.90
N ALA A 104 -2.64 -16.85 -16.11
CA ALA A 104 -1.89 -17.07 -17.36
C ALA A 104 -1.49 -18.54 -17.54
N VAL A 105 -1.12 -19.24 -16.46
CA VAL A 105 -0.83 -20.68 -16.51
C VAL A 105 -2.09 -21.48 -16.85
N GLU A 106 -3.21 -21.18 -16.20
CA GLU A 106 -4.50 -21.85 -16.46
C GLU A 106 -4.97 -21.62 -17.91
N ALA A 107 -4.90 -20.37 -18.39
CA ALA A 107 -5.24 -20.04 -19.77
C ALA A 107 -4.35 -20.78 -20.79
N SER A 108 -3.05 -20.93 -20.49
CA SER A 108 -2.12 -21.68 -21.32
C SER A 108 -2.47 -23.17 -21.39
N GLN A 109 -2.83 -23.79 -20.26
CA GLN A 109 -3.26 -25.20 -20.21
C GLN A 109 -4.54 -25.44 -21.02
N LEU A 110 -5.45 -24.45 -21.02
CA LEU A 110 -6.69 -24.45 -21.80
C LEU A 110 -6.49 -24.05 -23.27
N ARG A 111 -5.26 -23.73 -23.68
CA ARG A 111 -4.90 -23.24 -25.03
C ARG A 111 -5.66 -21.98 -25.45
N LEU A 112 -6.00 -21.12 -24.49
CA LEU A 112 -6.61 -19.83 -24.78
C LEU A 112 -5.56 -18.87 -25.35
N SER A 113 -5.96 -18.08 -26.35
CA SER A 113 -5.12 -17.02 -26.86
C SER A 113 -5.09 -15.84 -25.89
N SER A 114 -4.04 -15.00 -25.96
CA SER A 114 -3.99 -13.76 -25.19
C SER A 114 -5.20 -12.86 -25.47
N ALA A 115 -5.72 -12.88 -26.70
CA ALA A 115 -6.88 -12.07 -27.08
C ALA A 115 -8.17 -12.55 -26.39
N ASP A 116 -8.37 -13.88 -26.30
CA ASP A 116 -9.54 -14.45 -25.64
C ASP A 116 -9.48 -14.22 -24.12
N LEU A 117 -8.28 -14.35 -23.53
CA LEU A 117 -8.08 -14.06 -22.11
C LEU A 117 -8.37 -12.59 -21.78
N HIS A 118 -7.91 -11.66 -22.61
CA HIS A 118 -8.20 -10.23 -22.43
C HIS A 118 -9.70 -9.94 -22.54
N LYS A 119 -10.39 -10.52 -23.54
CA LYS A 119 -11.84 -10.38 -23.69
C LYS A 119 -12.61 -10.88 -22.47
N LEU A 120 -12.24 -12.05 -21.95
CA LEU A 120 -12.87 -12.63 -20.76
C LEU A 120 -12.62 -11.75 -19.52
N LEU A 121 -11.40 -11.25 -19.35
CA LEU A 121 -11.08 -10.35 -18.23
C LEU A 121 -11.86 -9.03 -18.32
N ASP A 122 -11.97 -8.47 -19.51
CA ASP A 122 -12.71 -7.22 -19.75
C ASP A 122 -14.22 -7.40 -19.48
N SER A 123 -14.82 -8.52 -19.88
CA SER A 123 -16.24 -8.80 -19.58
C SER A 123 -16.49 -8.97 -18.08
N GLU A 124 -15.65 -9.72 -17.38
CA GLU A 124 -15.75 -9.91 -15.92
C GLU A 124 -15.62 -8.59 -15.15
N LEU A 125 -14.69 -7.72 -15.56
CA LEU A 125 -14.53 -6.40 -14.95
C LEU A 125 -15.78 -5.52 -15.16
N GLN A 126 -16.37 -5.56 -16.36
CA GLN A 126 -17.61 -4.83 -16.66
C GLN A 126 -18.79 -5.31 -15.82
N GLU A 127 -18.95 -6.62 -15.64
CA GLU A 127 -20.01 -7.20 -14.80
C GLU A 127 -19.87 -6.78 -13.32
N LEU A 128 -18.63 -6.77 -12.80
CA LEU A 128 -18.34 -6.30 -11.45
C LEU A 128 -18.61 -4.81 -11.26
N GLU A 129 -18.35 -3.99 -12.28
CA GLU A 129 -18.69 -2.55 -12.25
C GLU A 129 -20.20 -2.30 -12.30
N GLN A 130 -20.91 -3.05 -13.14
CA GLN A 130 -22.37 -2.95 -13.27
C GLN A 130 -23.07 -3.40 -11.98
N SER A 131 -22.62 -4.52 -11.40
CA SER A 131 -23.11 -5.02 -10.11
C SER A 131 -22.87 -4.02 -8.97
N ARG A 132 -21.75 -3.29 -8.98
CA ARG A 132 -21.50 -2.22 -8.00
C ARG A 132 -22.40 -0.99 -8.20
N ARG A 133 -22.79 -0.66 -9.43
CA ARG A 133 -23.70 0.46 -9.72
C ARG A 133 -25.15 0.15 -9.33
N THR A 134 -25.62 -1.07 -9.58
CA THR A 134 -26.99 -1.48 -9.23
C THR A 134 -27.20 -1.65 -7.73
N HIS A 135 -26.17 -2.06 -6.98
CA HIS A 135 -26.25 -2.20 -5.51
C HIS A 135 -26.01 -0.88 -4.73
N ALA A 136 -25.55 0.19 -5.39
CA ALA A 136 -25.33 1.50 -4.77
C ALA A 136 -26.60 2.38 -4.66
N SER A 137 -27.76 1.90 -5.10
CA SER A 137 -29.09 2.46 -4.79
C SER A 137 -29.88 1.41 -4.02
N PRO A 138 -30.07 1.58 -2.69
CA PRO A 138 -31.30 2.24 -2.20
C PRO A 138 -31.20 2.92 -0.82
N SER A 139 -31.58 4.21 -0.73
CA SER A 139 -32.34 4.79 0.41
C SER A 139 -32.50 6.30 0.23
N SER A 140 -33.43 6.69 -0.63
CA SER A 140 -34.01 8.05 -0.65
C SER A 140 -35.49 7.96 -0.99
N GLU A 141 -36.23 7.14 -0.25
CA GLU A 141 -37.69 7.17 -0.22
C GLU A 141 -38.11 6.95 1.23
N ASP A 142 -38.23 8.04 1.97
CA ASP A 142 -39.17 8.11 3.09
C ASP A 142 -40.32 8.98 2.58
N PRO A 143 -41.45 8.40 2.15
CA PRO A 143 -42.57 9.18 1.67
C PRO A 143 -43.25 9.81 2.89
N ALA A 144 -43.44 11.12 2.80
CA ALA A 144 -44.22 11.87 3.77
C ALA A 144 -45.62 11.26 4.00
N GLY A 145 -46.08 11.39 5.25
CA GLY A 145 -47.48 11.27 5.67
C GLY A 145 -47.73 10.02 6.50
N ASN A 146 -48.41 10.03 7.65
CA ASN A 146 -49.31 10.98 8.32
C ASN A 146 -49.81 10.19 9.58
N PRO A 147 -50.68 10.68 10.49
CA PRO A 147 -51.13 12.03 10.83
C PRO A 147 -50.56 12.62 12.13
#